data_AF-A0AAX2UM09-F1
#
_entry.id   AF-A0AAX2UM09-F1
#
_cell.length_a   1.000
_cell.length_b   1.000
_cell.length_c   1.000
_cell.angle_alpha   90.00
_cell.angle_beta   90.00
_cell.angle_gamma   90.00
#
_symmetry.space_group_name_H-M   'P 1'
#
loop_
_entity.id
_entity.type
_entity.pdbx_description
1 polymer ?
#
loop_
_entity_poly.entity_id
_entity_poly.type
_entity_poly.pdbx_seq_one_letter_code
_entity_poly.pdbx_strand_id
1 'polypeptide(L)' 'MALRFVFKIFDFYKDGFKNLTLGKTLWKIIFIKLFIILIVLKLFVFDVNFKSLYKDDASKTNFVMQNLISKENQ' A
#
# COMPACT_ATOMS: atom_id res chain seq x y z
N MET A 1 -27.23 -19.82 16.16
CA MET A 1 -26.27 -20.69 16.87
C MET A 1 -24.83 -20.50 16.37
N ALA A 2 -24.58 -20.55 15.05
CA ALA A 2 -23.25 -20.38 14.45
C ALA A 2 -22.56 -19.02 14.71
N LEU A 3 -23.30 -17.91 14.69
CA LEU A 3 -22.76 -16.56 14.97
C LEU A 3 -22.06 -16.47 16.33
N ARG A 4 -22.61 -17.09 17.38
CA ARG A 4 -22.00 -17.11 18.72
C ARG A 4 -20.65 -17.82 18.74
N PHE A 5 -20.44 -18.80 17.87
CA PHE A 5 -19.19 -19.54 17.79
C PHE A 5 -18.08 -18.67 17.16
N VAL A 6 -18.41 -17.96 16.08
CA VAL A 6 -17.49 -17.02 15.42
C VAL A 6 -17.08 -15.89 16.38
N PHE A 7 -18.03 -15.33 17.14
CA PHE A 7 -17.71 -14.31 18.14
C PHE A 7 -16.79 -14.84 19.24
N LYS A 8 -16.98 -16.07 19.72
CA LYS A 8 -16.08 -16.68 20.72
C LYS A 8 -14.67 -16.90 20.19
N ILE A 9 -14.54 -17.31 18.92
CA ILE A 9 -13.23 -17.48 18.27
C ILE A 9 -12.54 -16.12 18.12
N PHE A 10 -13.28 -15.10 17.72
CA PHE A 10 -12.77 -13.73 17.62
C PHE A 10 -12.29 -13.20 18.97
N ASP A 11 -13.09 -13.35 20.04
CA ASP A 11 -12.72 -12.89 21.37
C ASP A 11 -11.52 -13.65 21.93
N PHE A 12 -11.40 -14.96 21.69
CA PHE A 12 -10.21 -15.73 22.05
C PHE A 12 -8.95 -15.21 21.35
N TYR A 13 -9.03 -14.95 20.04
CA TYR A 13 -7.90 -14.40 19.28
C TYR A 13 -7.53 -12.98 19.74
N LYS A 14 -8.54 -12.15 20.02
CA LYS A 14 -8.38 -10.79 20.52
C LYS A 14 -7.72 -10.79 21.90
N ASP A 15 -8.19 -11.61 22.82
CA ASP A 15 -7.62 -11.69 24.17
C ASP A 15 -6.24 -12.37 24.18
N GLY A 16 -6.03 -13.39 23.34
CA GLY A 16 -4.72 -13.97 23.11
C GLY A 16 -3.72 -12.93 22.62
N PHE A 17 -4.07 -12.19 21.56
CA PHE A 17 -3.23 -11.11 21.02
C PHE A 17 -2.99 -9.98 22.03
N LYS A 18 -3.99 -9.63 22.85
CA LYS A 18 -3.87 -8.61 23.90
C LYS A 18 -2.92 -9.04 25.03
N ASN A 19 -2.89 -10.33 25.37
CA ASN A 19 -2.01 -10.87 26.42
C ASN A 19 -0.59 -11.15 25.92
N LEU A 20 -0.37 -11.24 24.59
CA LEU A 20 0.96 -11.42 24.01
C LEU A 20 1.77 -10.11 24.02
N THR A 21 2.66 -9.97 25.00
CA THR A 21 3.64 -8.87 25.06
C THR A 21 4.65 -8.93 23.91
N LEU A 22 5.19 -10.12 23.62
CA LEU A 22 6.11 -10.35 22.49
C LEU A 22 5.41 -10.15 21.13
N GLY A 23 4.18 -10.65 20.99
CA GLY A 23 3.40 -10.53 19.75
C GLY A 23 3.11 -9.08 19.38
N LYS A 24 2.74 -8.25 20.36
CA LYS A 24 2.55 -6.81 20.17
C LYS A 24 3.82 -6.10 19.68
N THR A 25 4.98 -6.47 20.23
CA THR A 25 6.28 -5.93 19.80
C THR A 25 6.64 -6.37 18.38
N LEU A 26 6.47 -7.66 18.06
CA LEU A 26 6.68 -8.17 16.70
C LEU A 26 5.77 -7.47 15.67
N TRP A 27 4.51 -7.29 16.01
CA TRP A 27 3.56 -6.62 15.13
C TRP A 27 3.98 -5.17 14.87
N LYS A 28 4.41 -4.43 15.90
CA LYS A 28 5.00 -3.08 15.72
C LYS A 28 6.20 -3.10 14.76
N ILE A 29 7.09 -4.09 14.87
CA ILE A 29 8.24 -4.23 13.97
C ILE A 29 7.76 -4.45 12.52
N ILE A 30 6.77 -5.30 12.31
CA ILE A 30 6.17 -5.54 10.99
C ILE A 30 5.59 -4.25 10.41
N PHE A 31 4.85 -3.47 11.21
CA PHE A 31 4.32 -2.17 10.80
C PHE A 31 5.41 -1.18 10.40
N ILE A 32 6.47 -1.06 11.22
CA ILE A 32 7.63 -0.22 10.91
C ILE A 32 8.26 -0.66 9.58
N LYS A 33 8.47 -1.97 9.40
CA LYS A 33 9.12 -2.50 8.21
C LYS A 33 8.30 -2.26 6.95
N LEU A 34 6.97 -2.47 7.03
CA LEU A 34 6.03 -2.15 5.95
C LEU A 34 6.04 -0.66 5.61
N PHE A 35 6.03 0.21 6.61
CA PHE A 35 6.08 1.66 6.41
C PHE A 35 7.38 2.10 5.71
N ILE A 36 8.52 1.55 6.13
CA ILE A 36 9.82 1.80 5.50
C ILE A 36 9.81 1.32 4.04
N ILE A 37 9.30 0.12 3.77
CA ILE A 37 9.22 -0.41 2.39
C ILE A 37 8.32 0.48 1.52
N LEU A 38 7.18 0.95 2.03
CA LEU A 38 6.31 1.87 1.31
C LEU A 38 6.98 3.22 1.02
N ILE A 39 7.73 3.77 1.98
CA ILE A 39 8.47 5.03 1.78
C ILE A 39 9.60 4.83 0.77
N VAL A 40 10.41 3.78 0.91
CA VAL A 40 11.52 3.50 0.01
C VAL A 40 10.99 3.25 -1.40
N LEU A 41 9.92 2.47 -1.55
CA LEU A 41 9.24 2.30 -2.83
C LEU A 41 8.75 3.64 -3.36
N LYS A 42 8.14 4.48 -2.52
CA LYS A 42 7.66 5.79 -2.96
C LYS A 42 8.80 6.69 -3.46
N LEU A 43 9.87 6.82 -2.69
CA LEU A 43 11.02 7.66 -3.07
C LEU A 43 11.76 7.07 -4.27
N PHE A 44 12.03 5.77 -4.29
CA PHE A 44 12.77 5.13 -5.37
C PHE A 44 11.96 5.05 -6.67
N VAL A 45 10.69 4.65 -6.59
CA VAL A 45 9.83 4.50 -7.78
C VAL A 45 9.41 5.87 -8.30
N PHE A 46 8.93 6.80 -7.46
CA PHE A 46 8.42 8.09 -7.93
C PHE A 46 9.52 9.13 -8.17
N ASP A 47 10.49 9.33 -7.28
CA ASP A 47 11.48 10.41 -7.48
C ASP A 47 12.57 10.05 -8.50
N VAL A 48 13.06 8.81 -8.52
CA VAL A 48 14.18 8.42 -9.40
C VAL A 48 13.71 8.16 -10.83
N ASN A 49 12.52 7.57 -11.01
CA ASN A 49 12.02 7.17 -12.32
C ASN A 49 11.01 8.18 -12.94
N PHE A 50 10.07 8.76 -12.18
CA PHE A 50 9.06 9.64 -12.78
C PHE A 50 9.53 11.08 -13.00
N LYS A 51 10.49 11.55 -12.19
CA LYS A 51 10.98 12.93 -12.28
C LYS A 51 12.03 13.13 -13.38
N SER A 52 12.80 12.09 -13.72
CA SER A 52 13.81 12.17 -14.79
C SER A 52 13.21 12.04 -16.19
N LEU A 53 12.12 11.26 -16.34
CA LEU A 53 11.45 11.05 -17.61
C LEU A 53 10.59 12.23 -18.06
N TYR A 54 10.20 13.12 -17.13
CA TYR A 54 9.20 14.13 -17.40
C TYR A 54 9.34 15.34 -16.47
N LYS A 55 9.95 16.39 -17.01
CA LYS A 55 10.19 17.66 -16.29
C LYS A 55 8.92 18.49 -16.06
N ASP A 56 7.86 18.22 -16.82
CA ASP A 56 6.63 19.01 -16.81
C ASP A 56 5.41 18.07 -16.91
N ASP A 57 4.53 18.14 -15.90
CA ASP A 57 3.33 17.28 -15.82
C ASP A 57 2.28 17.67 -16.87
N ALA A 58 2.29 18.91 -17.37
CA ALA A 58 1.43 19.33 -18.48
C ALA A 58 1.83 18.66 -19.81
N SER A 59 3.14 18.53 -20.06
CA SER A 59 3.69 17.86 -21.24
C SER A 59 3.40 16.35 -21.26
N LYS A 60 3.47 15.67 -20.10
CA LYS A 60 3.05 14.26 -19.94
C LYS A 60 1.59 14.06 -20.33
N THR A 61 0.71 14.91 -19.79
CA THR A 61 -0.73 14.79 -19.93
C THR A 61 -1.13 14.95 -21.39
N ASN A 62 -0.56 15.93 -22.09
CA ASN A 62 -0.79 16.13 -23.52
C ASN A 62 -0.29 14.95 -24.37
N PHE A 63 0.85 14.35 -24.03
CA PHE A 63 1.36 13.17 -24.75
C PHE A 63 0.45 11.94 -24.58
N VAL A 64 0.04 11.63 -23.35
CA VAL A 64 -0.88 10.51 -23.08
C VAL A 64 -2.23 10.74 -23.73
N MET A 65 -2.77 11.95 -23.64
CA MET A 65 -4.05 12.33 -24.25
C MET A 65 -4.02 12.16 -25.77
N GLN A 66 -2.96 12.62 -26.45
CA GLN A 66 -2.79 12.41 -27.89
C GLN A 66 -2.69 10.93 -28.26
N ASN A 67 -1.96 10.11 -27.50
CA ASN A 67 -1.81 8.68 -27.78
C ASN A 67 -3.12 7.90 -27.55
N LEU A 68 -3.93 8.28 -26.56
CA LEU A 68 -5.24 7.66 -26.30
C LEU A 68 -6.25 8.02 -27.40
N ILE A 69 -6.35 9.30 -27.77
CA ILE A 69 -7.25 9.78 -28.83
C ILE A 69 -6.84 9.20 -30.20
N SER A 70 -5.53 9.10 -30.49
CA SER A 70 -5.06 8.56 -31.78
C SER A 70 -5.25 7.06 -31.91
N LYS A 71 -5.21 6.30 -30.80
CA LYS A 71 -5.51 4.86 -30.79
C LYS A 71 -7.01 4.55 -30.91
N GLU A 72 -7.88 5.44 -30.45
CA GLU A 72 -9.33 5.27 -30.56
C GLU A 72 -9.82 5.46 -32.01
N ASN A 73 -9.08 6.22 -32.81
CA ASN A 73 -9.39 6.50 -34.22
C ASN A 73 -8.73 5.53 -35.22
N GLN A 74 -8.24 4.37 -34.76
CA GLN A 74 -7.67 3.29 -35.58
C GLN A 74 -8.40 1.98 -35.30
#